data_AF-A0A6M0IQE7-F1
#
_entry.id   AF-A0A6M0IQE7-F1
#
_cell.length_a   1.000
_cell.length_b   1.000
_cell.length_c   1.000
_cell.angle_alpha   90.00
_cell.angle_beta   90.00
_cell.angle_gamma   90.00
#
_symmetry.space_group_name_H-M   'P 1'
#
loop_
_entity.id
_entity.type
_entity.pdbx_description
1 polymer ?
#
loop_
_entity_poly.entity_id
_entity_poly.type
_entity_poly.pdbx_seq_one_letter_code
_entity_poly.pdbx_strand_id
1 'polypeptide(L)'
;MPVKLTTGVVLFGIGALTPYLLTIFFLRDIDFVLTVMLNALSLFFVIIARAILREEEPVEARKKHYSWAAVGVVIFYFLSYRFQARVGNYLYFKRKEETLTNLVIEVKKYRKIEEMSDGLRFWKTINKIAYEINPKDTVREFSTSPGKQLLPEVLKKQGIDKRHYESFRQSLREAGFISFTILPDGTISFMRDGFIDNCRGIAYSETGRRPDYNDCGQLTKWVNISGNWYEWTTT
;
A
#
# COMPACT_ATOMS: atom_id res chain seq x y z
N MET A 1 12.88 18.55 40.50
CA MET A 1 12.05 19.32 39.54
C MET A 1 12.42 19.15 38.06
N PRO A 2 13.69 19.13 37.59
CA PRO A 2 13.95 19.14 36.14
C PRO A 2 13.55 17.85 35.42
N VAL A 3 13.62 16.69 36.10
CA VAL A 3 13.41 15.38 35.44
C VAL A 3 11.98 15.19 34.94
N LYS A 4 10.96 15.48 35.75
CA LYS A 4 9.55 15.28 35.37
C LYS A 4 9.11 16.20 34.23
N LEU A 5 9.56 17.46 34.26
CA LEU A 5 9.29 18.43 33.19
C LEU A 5 9.90 17.94 31.86
N THR A 6 11.17 17.53 31.88
CA THR A 6 11.84 16.97 30.69
C THR A 6 11.11 15.73 30.17
N THR A 7 10.72 14.80 31.05
CA THR A 7 9.94 13.62 30.67
C THR A 7 8.62 14.00 30.01
N GLY A 8 7.88 14.97 30.57
CA GLY A 8 6.62 15.45 29.99
C GLY A 8 6.80 16.02 28.58
N VAL A 9 7.84 16.84 28.36
CA VAL A 9 8.14 17.40 27.03
C VAL A 9 8.49 16.30 26.03
N VAL A 10 9.33 15.33 26.42
CA VAL A 10 9.73 14.22 25.54
C VAL A 10 8.53 13.36 25.17
N LEU A 11 7.70 12.97 26.14
CA LEU A 11 6.49 12.19 25.88
C LEU A 11 5.51 12.94 24.98
N PHE A 12 5.37 14.26 25.16
CA PHE A 12 4.54 15.10 24.29
C PHE A 12 5.07 15.09 22.86
N GLY A 13 6.38 15.29 22.67
CA GLY A 13 7.01 15.30 21.35
C GLY A 13 6.86 13.97 20.62
N ILE A 14 7.14 12.85 21.29
CA ILE A 14 6.96 11.50 20.73
C ILE A 14 5.49 11.28 20.37
N GLY A 15 4.59 11.47 21.33
CA GLY A 15 3.15 11.30 21.13
C GLY A 15 2.61 12.15 19.98
N ALA A 16 3.09 13.40 19.84
CA ALA A 16 2.67 14.29 18.77
C ALA A 16 3.22 13.88 17.39
N LEU A 17 4.45 13.37 17.29
CA LEU A 17 5.09 13.04 16.01
C LEU A 17 4.74 11.64 15.49
N THR A 18 4.47 10.68 16.39
CA THR A 18 4.21 9.28 16.02
C THR A 18 3.12 9.13 14.95
N PRO A 19 1.94 9.79 15.02
CA PRO A 19 0.89 9.66 13.99
C PRO A 19 1.37 10.03 12.59
N TYR A 20 2.23 11.04 12.49
CA TYR A 20 2.77 11.53 11.22
C TYR A 20 3.74 10.52 10.63
N LEU A 21 4.65 9.98 11.46
CA LEU A 21 5.59 8.95 11.03
C LEU A 21 4.86 7.68 10.59
N LEU A 22 3.85 7.26 11.35
CA LEU A 22 3.01 6.11 11.00
C LEU A 22 2.28 6.33 9.67
N THR A 23 1.66 7.49 9.50
CA THR A 23 0.91 7.83 8.29
C THR A 23 1.81 7.93 7.07
N ILE A 24 3.03 8.45 7.19
CA ILE A 24 3.94 8.62 6.05
C ILE A 24 4.60 7.29 5.69
N PHE A 25 5.17 6.57 6.67
CA PHE A 25 6.06 5.45 6.40
C PHE A 25 5.40 4.08 6.49
N PHE A 26 4.36 3.92 7.32
CA PHE A 26 3.89 2.58 7.69
C PHE A 26 2.48 2.26 7.20
N LEU A 27 1.63 3.26 6.94
CA LEU A 27 0.22 3.10 6.55
C LEU A 27 -0.04 2.14 5.35
N ARG A 28 0.98 1.88 4.51
CA ARG A 28 0.86 0.99 3.33
C ARG A 28 1.21 -0.46 3.64
N ASP A 29 1.99 -0.70 4.68
CA ASP A 29 2.56 -2.00 5.01
C ASP A 29 1.93 -2.61 6.27
N ILE A 30 1.23 -1.81 7.09
CA ILE A 30 0.58 -2.26 8.31
C ILE A 30 -0.93 -2.38 8.15
N ASP A 31 -1.51 -3.29 8.93
CA ASP A 31 -2.96 -3.48 9.00
C ASP A 31 -3.68 -2.24 9.60
N PHE A 32 -4.94 -2.06 9.21
CA PHE A 32 -5.78 -0.96 9.69
C PHE A 32 -5.96 -0.98 11.22
N VAL A 33 -6.20 -2.15 11.82
CA VAL A 33 -6.37 -2.30 13.28
C VAL A 33 -5.10 -1.89 14.00
N LEU A 34 -3.94 -2.34 13.51
CA LEU A 34 -2.64 -1.95 14.09
C LEU A 34 -2.41 -0.45 13.98
N THR A 35 -2.77 0.16 12.85
CA THR A 35 -2.70 1.63 12.65
C THR A 35 -3.55 2.36 13.70
N VAL A 36 -4.79 1.92 13.93
CA VAL A 36 -5.70 2.51 14.92
C VAL A 36 -5.13 2.38 16.33
N MET A 37 -4.63 1.19 16.70
CA MET A 37 -4.03 0.95 18.02
C MET A 37 -2.82 1.85 18.28
N LEU A 38 -1.91 1.99 17.30
CA LEU A 38 -0.72 2.83 17.45
C LEU A 38 -1.06 4.32 17.55
N ASN A 39 -2.07 4.79 16.81
CA ASN A 39 -2.57 6.17 16.94
C ASN A 39 -3.25 6.41 18.30
N ALA A 40 -4.01 5.43 18.82
CA ALA A 40 -4.61 5.51 20.15
C ALA A 40 -3.54 5.57 21.25
N LEU A 41 -2.46 4.78 21.13
CA LEU A 41 -1.33 4.81 22.05
C LEU A 41 -0.60 6.17 22.02
N SER A 42 -0.40 6.73 20.82
CA SER A 42 0.17 8.08 20.66
C SER A 42 -0.69 9.15 21.32
N LEU A 43 -2.02 9.10 21.14
CA LEU A 43 -2.95 10.02 21.81
C LEU A 43 -2.87 9.88 23.34
N PHE A 44 -2.77 8.65 23.84
CA PHE A 44 -2.60 8.38 25.26
C PHE A 44 -1.32 9.01 25.82
N PHE A 45 -0.20 8.95 25.10
CA PHE A 45 1.03 9.64 25.49
C PHE A 45 0.88 11.17 25.52
N VAL A 46 0.16 11.77 24.56
CA VAL A 46 -0.14 13.20 24.59
C VAL A 46 -0.97 13.58 25.82
N ILE A 47 -1.94 12.74 26.20
CA ILE A 47 -2.80 12.96 27.39
C ILE A 47 -1.98 12.85 28.69
N ILE A 48 -1.14 11.82 28.83
CA ILE A 48 -0.25 11.68 30.01
C ILE A 48 0.73 12.84 30.09
N ALA A 49 1.39 13.17 28.97
CA ALA A 49 2.34 14.27 28.90
C ALA A 49 1.69 15.59 29.31
N ARG A 50 0.48 15.86 28.82
CA ARG A 50 -0.31 17.02 29.25
C ARG A 50 -0.56 17.02 30.76
N ALA A 51 -0.91 15.88 31.36
CA ALA A 51 -1.16 15.80 32.80
C ALA A 51 0.10 16.13 33.61
N ILE A 52 1.24 15.52 33.25
CA ILE A 52 2.55 15.78 33.88
C ILE A 52 2.93 17.25 33.75
N LEU A 53 2.86 17.81 32.54
CA LEU A 53 3.21 19.22 32.27
C LEU A 53 2.29 20.19 33.01
N ARG A 54 1.02 19.83 33.20
CA ARG A 54 0.05 20.66 33.93
C ARG A 54 0.33 20.66 35.44
N GLU A 55 0.74 19.52 36.00
CA GLU A 55 1.06 19.38 37.42
C GLU A 55 2.34 20.12 37.80
N GLU A 56 3.37 20.02 36.96
CA GLU A 56 4.69 20.62 37.22
C GLU A 56 4.76 22.13 36.90
N GLU A 57 3.77 22.69 36.20
CA GLU A 57 3.76 24.10 35.82
C GLU A 57 3.13 24.99 36.90
N PRO A 58 3.88 25.89 37.55
CA PRO A 58 3.32 26.75 38.59
C PRO A 58 2.39 27.85 38.05
N VAL A 59 2.54 28.26 36.79
CA VAL A 59 1.77 29.38 36.20
C VAL A 59 0.51 28.86 35.52
N GLU A 60 -0.66 29.20 36.08
CA GLU A 60 -1.97 28.74 35.59
C GLU A 60 -2.22 29.13 34.11
N ALA A 61 -1.73 30.29 33.69
CA ALA A 61 -1.79 30.71 32.28
C ALA A 61 -1.07 29.71 31.36
N ARG A 62 0.12 29.19 31.74
CA ARG A 62 0.89 28.23 30.93
C ARG A 62 0.24 26.84 30.90
N LYS A 63 -0.44 26.42 31.97
CA LYS A 63 -1.24 25.18 31.98
C LYS A 63 -2.30 25.12 30.87
N LYS A 64 -2.95 26.26 30.60
CA LYS A 64 -3.94 26.39 29.52
C LYS A 64 -3.30 26.19 28.14
N HIS A 65 -2.07 26.66 27.94
CA HIS A 65 -1.33 26.50 26.68
C HIS A 65 -1.04 25.04 26.35
N TYR A 66 -0.66 24.20 27.33
CA TYR A 66 -0.45 22.76 27.07
C TYR A 66 -1.73 22.04 26.63
N SER A 67 -2.89 22.45 27.14
CA SER A 67 -4.18 21.89 26.72
C SER A 67 -4.51 22.30 25.27
N TRP A 68 -4.29 23.56 24.92
CA TRP A 68 -4.46 24.02 23.53
C TRP A 68 -3.44 23.41 22.57
N ALA A 69 -2.20 23.18 23.01
CA ALA A 69 -1.18 22.51 22.22
C ALA A 69 -1.59 21.06 21.90
N ALA A 70 -2.08 20.31 22.89
CA ALA A 70 -2.57 18.94 22.69
C ALA A 70 -3.72 18.88 21.67
N VAL A 71 -4.71 19.78 21.79
CA VAL A 71 -5.82 19.90 20.83
C VAL A 71 -5.30 20.30 19.46
N GLY A 72 -4.37 21.26 19.40
CA GLY A 72 -3.75 21.74 18.17
C GLY A 72 -3.02 20.63 17.41
N VAL A 73 -2.29 19.74 18.11
CA VAL A 73 -1.62 18.58 17.50
C VAL A 73 -2.61 17.65 16.81
N VAL A 74 -3.75 17.35 17.47
CA VAL A 74 -4.79 16.48 16.92
C VAL A 74 -5.45 17.13 15.70
N ILE A 75 -5.83 18.40 15.80
CA ILE A 75 -6.43 19.14 14.69
C ILE A 75 -5.46 19.21 13.50
N PHE A 76 -4.20 19.57 13.74
CA PHE A 76 -3.19 19.68 12.68
C PHE A 76 -2.94 18.33 11.98
N TYR A 77 -3.01 17.22 12.72
CA TYR A 77 -2.88 15.88 12.14
C TYR A 77 -3.99 15.61 11.13
N PHE A 78 -5.26 15.84 11.50
CA PHE A 78 -6.39 15.64 10.60
C PHE A 78 -6.36 16.59 9.39
N LEU A 79 -6.01 17.86 9.60
CA LEU A 79 -5.90 18.85 8.52
C LEU A 79 -4.79 18.49 7.52
N SER A 80 -3.68 17.94 8.00
CA SER A 80 -2.54 17.57 7.15
C SER A 80 -2.59 16.12 6.63
N TYR A 81 -3.56 15.31 7.05
CA TYR A 81 -3.64 13.87 6.70
C TYR A 81 -3.54 13.59 5.20
N ARG A 82 -4.28 14.35 4.37
CA ARG A 82 -4.24 14.19 2.90
C ARG A 82 -2.84 14.44 2.33
N PHE A 83 -2.14 15.44 2.85
CA PHE A 83 -0.78 15.75 2.44
C PHE A 83 0.18 14.64 2.89
N GLN A 84 0.09 14.20 4.15
CA GLN A 84 0.88 13.08 4.68
C GLN A 84 0.67 11.81 3.84
N ALA A 85 -0.58 11.51 3.48
CA ALA A 85 -0.91 10.38 2.63
C ALA A 85 -0.28 10.51 1.23
N ARG A 86 -0.28 11.70 0.63
CA ARG A 86 0.37 11.94 -0.67
C ARG A 86 1.88 11.74 -0.61
N VAL A 87 2.53 12.30 0.41
CA VAL A 87 3.97 12.16 0.64
C VAL A 87 4.34 10.70 0.87
N GLY A 88 3.59 9.99 1.70
CA GLY A 88 3.82 8.57 1.95
C GLY A 88 3.64 7.70 0.70
N ASN A 89 2.65 7.99 -0.15
CA ASN A 89 2.49 7.29 -1.44
C ASN A 89 3.67 7.54 -2.37
N TYR A 90 4.14 8.79 -2.46
CA TYR A 90 5.30 9.14 -3.27
C TYR A 90 6.57 8.42 -2.80
N LEU A 91 6.85 8.46 -1.49
CA LEU A 91 8.02 7.78 -0.91
C LEU A 91 7.96 6.27 -1.08
N TYR A 92 6.78 5.67 -0.87
CA TYR A 92 6.53 4.25 -1.13
C TYR A 92 6.85 3.88 -2.58
N PHE A 93 6.32 4.64 -3.54
CA PHE A 93 6.59 4.43 -4.96
C PHE A 93 8.09 4.60 -5.27
N LYS A 94 8.72 5.68 -4.79
CA LYS A 94 10.13 5.96 -5.07
C LYS A 94 11.07 4.87 -4.59
N ARG A 95 10.75 4.21 -3.48
CA ARG A 95 11.51 3.03 -3.00
C ARG A 95 11.42 1.83 -3.95
N LYS A 96 10.39 1.75 -4.79
CA LYS A 96 10.10 0.61 -5.68
C LYS A 96 10.23 0.94 -7.17
N GLU A 97 10.49 2.19 -7.50
CA GLU A 97 10.48 2.70 -8.88
C GLU A 97 11.45 1.91 -9.78
N GLU A 98 12.65 1.60 -9.29
CA GLU A 98 13.64 0.81 -10.04
C GLU A 98 13.15 -0.61 -10.33
N THR A 99 12.71 -1.34 -9.30
CA THR A 99 12.17 -2.71 -9.45
C THR A 99 10.99 -2.75 -10.41
N LEU A 100 10.04 -1.81 -10.27
CA LEU A 100 8.88 -1.70 -11.14
C LEU A 100 9.27 -1.34 -12.58
N THR A 101 10.24 -0.45 -12.77
CA THR A 101 10.73 -0.06 -14.10
C THR A 101 11.39 -1.24 -14.80
N ASN A 102 12.24 -1.99 -14.09
CA ASN A 102 12.84 -3.21 -14.62
C ASN A 102 11.78 -4.25 -14.99
N LEU A 103 10.76 -4.41 -14.15
CA LEU A 103 9.64 -5.30 -14.44
C LEU A 103 8.86 -4.86 -15.69
N VAL A 104 8.58 -3.57 -15.87
CA VAL A 104 7.95 -3.03 -17.09
C VAL A 104 8.79 -3.34 -18.34
N ILE A 105 10.10 -3.14 -18.27
CA ILE A 105 11.01 -3.42 -19.40
C ILE A 105 10.97 -4.91 -19.76
N GLU A 106 11.07 -5.79 -18.77
CA GLU A 106 11.09 -7.23 -18.99
C GLU A 106 9.74 -7.76 -19.48
N VAL A 107 8.61 -7.25 -18.95
CA VAL A 107 7.26 -7.60 -19.44
C VAL A 107 7.11 -7.24 -20.92
N LYS A 108 7.52 -6.02 -21.32
CA LYS A 108 7.47 -5.54 -22.71
C LYS A 108 8.39 -6.32 -23.65
N LYS A 109 9.53 -6.78 -23.14
CA LYS A 109 10.50 -7.59 -23.90
C LYS A 109 10.02 -9.03 -24.08
N TYR A 110 9.46 -9.63 -23.03
CA TYR A 110 9.09 -11.04 -23.03
C TYR A 110 7.75 -11.31 -23.76
N ARG A 111 6.76 -10.41 -23.65
CA ARG A 111 5.49 -10.40 -24.41
C ARG A 111 4.58 -11.62 -24.30
N LYS A 112 4.92 -12.64 -23.52
CA LYS A 112 4.08 -13.84 -23.33
C LYS A 112 3.19 -13.80 -22.09
N ILE A 113 3.47 -12.90 -21.16
CA ILE A 113 2.69 -12.71 -19.92
C ILE A 113 2.10 -11.31 -20.00
N GLU A 114 0.80 -11.24 -20.24
CA GLU A 114 0.03 -10.00 -20.29
C GLU A 114 -0.70 -9.75 -18.96
N GLU A 115 -0.90 -10.79 -18.16
CA GLU A 115 -1.50 -10.70 -16.84
C GLU A 115 -0.92 -11.82 -15.97
N MET A 116 -0.61 -11.51 -14.71
CA MET A 116 -0.34 -12.55 -13.72
C MET A 116 -0.57 -12.06 -12.29
N SER A 117 -0.83 -13.00 -11.38
CA SER A 117 -0.75 -12.78 -9.94
C SER A 117 0.58 -13.24 -9.32
N ASP A 118 0.85 -12.80 -8.09
CA ASP A 118 2.02 -13.18 -7.28
C ASP A 118 1.97 -14.64 -6.77
N GLY A 119 0.85 -15.32 -6.98
CA GLY A 119 0.59 -16.69 -6.56
C GLY A 119 0.61 -16.92 -5.03
N LEU A 120 0.45 -15.89 -4.19
CA LEU A 120 0.31 -16.03 -2.73
C LEU A 120 -1.17 -16.12 -2.29
N ARG A 121 -2.05 -15.41 -2.98
CA ARG A 121 -3.49 -15.39 -2.66
C ARG A 121 -4.22 -16.66 -3.15
N PHE A 122 -5.45 -16.84 -2.68
CA PHE A 122 -6.30 -17.96 -3.09
C PHE A 122 -6.54 -17.96 -4.60
N TRP A 123 -6.92 -16.79 -5.16
CA TRP A 123 -7.09 -16.60 -6.58
C TRP A 123 -5.74 -16.38 -7.26
N LYS A 124 -5.42 -17.21 -8.26
CA LYS A 124 -4.16 -17.17 -9.00
C LYS A 124 -4.44 -17.26 -10.49
N THR A 125 -3.91 -16.33 -11.26
CA THR A 125 -4.17 -16.23 -12.69
C THR A 125 -2.91 -15.91 -13.47
N ILE A 126 -2.88 -16.37 -14.71
CA ILE A 126 -1.90 -15.98 -15.72
C ILE A 126 -2.61 -15.91 -17.07
N ASN A 127 -2.52 -14.78 -17.77
CA ASN A 127 -3.26 -14.52 -19.02
C ASN A 127 -4.74 -14.94 -18.94
N LYS A 128 -5.45 -14.52 -17.88
CA LYS A 128 -6.87 -14.85 -17.61
C LYS A 128 -7.16 -16.34 -17.34
N ILE A 129 -6.14 -17.19 -17.23
CA ILE A 129 -6.29 -18.61 -16.89
C ILE A 129 -6.02 -18.79 -15.41
N ALA A 130 -7.03 -19.25 -14.67
CA ALA A 130 -6.88 -19.62 -13.27
C ALA A 130 -6.06 -20.92 -13.13
N TYR A 131 -5.11 -20.94 -12.19
CA TYR A 131 -4.23 -22.09 -11.97
C TYR A 131 -4.02 -22.43 -10.50
N GLU A 132 -3.50 -23.63 -10.25
CA GLU A 132 -3.06 -24.09 -8.93
C GLU A 132 -1.60 -24.53 -8.94
N ILE A 133 -0.96 -24.38 -7.78
CA ILE A 133 0.46 -24.73 -7.62
C ILE A 133 0.60 -26.18 -7.16
N ASN A 134 -0.25 -26.62 -6.23
CA ASN A 134 -0.21 -27.98 -5.69
C ASN A 134 -1.48 -28.77 -6.05
N PRO A 135 -1.33 -30.06 -6.45
CA PRO A 135 -2.47 -30.95 -6.68
C PRO A 135 -3.27 -31.29 -5.42
N LYS A 136 -2.80 -30.92 -4.22
CA LYS A 136 -3.53 -31.12 -2.96
C LYS A 136 -4.48 -29.96 -2.66
N ASP A 137 -4.25 -28.81 -3.29
CA ASP A 137 -5.11 -27.63 -3.13
C ASP A 137 -6.40 -27.77 -3.96
N THR A 138 -6.43 -28.67 -4.95
CA THR A 138 -7.58 -28.96 -5.82
C THR A 138 -8.77 -29.58 -5.06
N VAL A 139 -8.57 -30.02 -3.83
CA VAL A 139 -9.52 -30.88 -3.08
C VAL A 139 -10.37 -30.10 -2.07
N ARG A 140 -10.11 -28.81 -1.82
CA ARG A 140 -10.89 -28.02 -0.84
C ARG A 140 -11.99 -27.19 -1.49
N GLU A 141 -13.20 -27.76 -1.46
CA GLU A 141 -14.53 -27.15 -1.34
C GLU A 141 -14.63 -25.62 -1.48
N PHE A 142 -14.45 -25.13 -2.70
CA PHE A 142 -15.21 -24.01 -3.29
C PHE A 142 -15.08 -24.18 -4.82
N SER A 143 -15.50 -25.37 -5.28
CA SER A 143 -15.45 -25.83 -6.67
C SER A 143 -16.61 -25.27 -7.51
N THR A 144 -16.84 -23.97 -7.46
CA THR A 144 -17.76 -23.31 -8.41
C THR A 144 -17.05 -22.85 -9.69
N SER A 145 -15.73 -23.01 -9.79
CA SER A 145 -14.99 -22.83 -11.04
C SER A 145 -14.50 -24.18 -11.58
N PRO A 146 -15.29 -24.88 -12.41
CA PRO A 146 -14.78 -26.03 -13.16
C PRO A 146 -13.60 -25.59 -14.03
N GLY A 147 -12.42 -26.20 -13.85
CA GLY A 147 -11.31 -26.08 -14.80
C GLY A 147 -10.03 -25.35 -14.35
N LYS A 148 -9.74 -25.22 -13.04
CA LYS A 148 -8.41 -24.80 -12.60
C LYS A 148 -7.36 -25.83 -13.02
N GLN A 149 -6.37 -25.39 -13.80
CA GLN A 149 -5.28 -26.24 -14.32
C GLN A 149 -4.05 -26.16 -13.42
N LEU A 150 -3.20 -27.17 -13.45
CA LEU A 150 -1.92 -27.11 -12.74
C LEU A 150 -0.99 -26.11 -13.43
N LEU A 151 -0.26 -25.31 -12.64
CA LEU A 151 0.65 -24.29 -13.16
C LEU A 151 1.62 -24.83 -14.24
N PRO A 152 2.29 -25.99 -14.08
CA PRO A 152 3.16 -26.53 -15.13
C PRO A 152 2.45 -26.76 -16.47
N GLU A 153 1.19 -27.16 -16.45
CA GLU A 153 0.38 -27.40 -17.66
C GLU A 153 0.02 -26.08 -18.34
N VAL A 154 -0.38 -25.07 -17.56
CA VAL A 154 -0.69 -23.73 -18.06
C VAL A 154 0.55 -23.10 -18.70
N LEU A 155 1.70 -23.15 -18.02
CA LEU A 155 2.96 -22.63 -18.55
C LEU A 155 3.34 -23.32 -19.86
N LYS A 156 3.24 -24.65 -19.93
CA LYS A 156 3.51 -25.42 -21.14
C LYS A 156 2.55 -25.04 -22.28
N LYS A 157 1.25 -24.95 -21.99
CA LYS A 157 0.20 -24.61 -22.96
C LYS A 157 0.38 -23.20 -23.53
N GLN A 158 0.78 -22.24 -22.70
CA GLN A 158 1.01 -20.85 -23.08
C GLN A 158 2.42 -20.60 -23.65
N GLY A 159 3.28 -21.63 -23.70
CA GLY A 159 4.67 -21.50 -24.13
C GLY A 159 5.48 -20.56 -23.25
N ILE A 160 5.14 -20.46 -21.96
CA ILE A 160 5.79 -19.58 -20.98
C ILE A 160 6.93 -20.36 -20.31
N ASP A 161 8.14 -19.84 -20.44
CA ASP A 161 9.30 -20.33 -19.70
C ASP A 161 9.11 -20.14 -18.18
N LYS A 162 9.32 -21.22 -17.43
CA LYS A 162 9.13 -21.24 -15.98
C LYS A 162 10.07 -20.26 -15.26
N ARG A 163 11.30 -20.06 -15.75
CA ARG A 163 12.26 -19.16 -15.10
C ARG A 163 11.81 -17.70 -15.22
N HIS A 164 11.31 -17.30 -16.39
CA HIS A 164 10.73 -15.98 -16.59
C HIS A 164 9.50 -15.75 -15.71
N TYR A 165 8.61 -16.75 -15.64
CA TYR A 165 7.45 -16.68 -14.74
C TYR A 165 7.85 -16.48 -13.26
N GLU A 166 8.77 -17.28 -12.73
CA GLU A 166 9.21 -17.13 -11.34
C GLU A 166 9.96 -15.80 -11.10
N SER A 167 10.72 -15.32 -12.09
CA SER A 167 11.39 -14.02 -12.02
C SER A 167 10.38 -12.86 -11.92
N PHE A 168 9.32 -12.87 -12.74
CA PHE A 168 8.27 -11.84 -12.67
C PHE A 168 7.52 -11.91 -11.36
N ARG A 169 7.18 -13.14 -10.93
CA ARG A 169 6.51 -13.39 -9.65
C ARG A 169 7.32 -12.86 -8.47
N GLN A 170 8.63 -13.11 -8.46
CA GLN A 170 9.53 -12.61 -7.43
C GLN A 170 9.61 -11.07 -7.46
N SER A 171 9.74 -10.47 -8.65
CA SER A 171 9.78 -9.01 -8.81
C SER A 171 8.50 -8.33 -8.32
N LEU A 172 7.34 -8.92 -8.59
CA LEU A 172 6.05 -8.45 -8.06
C LEU A 172 6.03 -8.43 -6.53
N ARG A 173 6.45 -9.54 -5.91
CA ARG A 173 6.49 -9.68 -4.45
C ARG A 173 7.47 -8.71 -3.81
N GLU A 174 8.66 -8.57 -4.38
CA GLU A 174 9.67 -7.62 -3.93
C GLU A 174 9.18 -6.18 -4.06
N ALA A 175 8.43 -5.88 -5.13
CA ALA A 175 7.79 -4.58 -5.32
C ALA A 175 6.58 -4.36 -4.38
N GLY A 176 6.01 -5.41 -3.80
CA GLY A 176 4.85 -5.36 -2.91
C GLY A 176 3.51 -5.34 -3.65
N PHE A 177 3.44 -5.93 -4.85
CA PHE A 177 2.24 -6.00 -5.68
C PHE A 177 1.73 -7.43 -5.81
N ILE A 178 0.42 -7.58 -5.89
CA ILE A 178 -0.28 -8.87 -5.92
C ILE A 178 -0.57 -9.35 -7.34
N SER A 179 -0.62 -8.44 -8.32
CA SER A 179 -0.77 -8.77 -9.73
C SER A 179 -0.32 -7.63 -10.63
N PHE A 180 -0.16 -7.94 -11.91
CA PHE A 180 -0.20 -6.94 -12.98
C PHE A 180 -1.11 -7.38 -14.13
N THR A 181 -1.57 -6.41 -14.91
CA THR A 181 -2.25 -6.61 -16.18
C THR A 181 -1.83 -5.56 -17.20
N ILE A 182 -1.74 -5.94 -18.47
CA ILE A 182 -1.54 -5.02 -19.59
C ILE A 182 -2.92 -4.67 -20.17
N LEU A 183 -3.26 -3.39 -20.17
CA LEU A 183 -4.52 -2.87 -20.70
C LEU A 183 -4.46 -2.70 -22.23
N PRO A 184 -5.61 -2.59 -22.92
CA PRO A 184 -5.65 -2.49 -24.38
C PRO A 184 -4.86 -1.31 -24.98
N ASP A 185 -4.66 -0.23 -24.20
CA ASP A 185 -3.87 0.94 -24.61
C ASP A 185 -2.36 0.79 -24.34
N GLY A 186 -1.91 -0.38 -23.87
CA GLY A 186 -0.53 -0.67 -23.51
C GLY A 186 -0.13 -0.23 -22.09
N THR A 187 -1.05 0.35 -21.31
CA THR A 187 -0.81 0.68 -19.91
C THR A 187 -0.61 -0.60 -19.10
N ILE A 188 0.45 -0.65 -18.29
CA ILE A 188 0.71 -1.77 -17.38
C ILE A 188 0.22 -1.38 -15.99
N SER A 189 -0.86 -2.01 -15.53
CA SER A 189 -1.48 -1.78 -14.23
C SER A 189 -0.97 -2.81 -13.21
N PHE A 190 -0.42 -2.35 -12.11
CA PHE A 190 0.02 -3.17 -10.97
C PHE A 190 -0.95 -2.98 -9.81
N MET A 191 -1.60 -4.07 -9.38
CA MET A 191 -2.50 -4.04 -8.23
C MET A 191 -1.69 -4.29 -6.96
N ARG A 192 -1.82 -3.39 -5.97
CA ARG A 192 -1.18 -3.56 -4.66
C ARG A 192 -2.09 -4.32 -3.71
N ASP A 193 -3.34 -3.86 -3.63
CA ASP A 193 -4.31 -4.37 -2.68
C ASP A 193 -5.73 -3.92 -3.08
N GLY A 194 -6.74 -4.51 -2.45
CA GLY A 194 -8.13 -4.15 -2.66
C GLY A 194 -9.10 -5.06 -1.93
N PHE A 195 -10.31 -4.55 -1.71
CA PHE A 195 -11.43 -5.31 -1.19
C PHE A 195 -12.66 -4.96 -2.02
N ILE A 196 -13.28 -5.97 -2.63
CA ILE A 196 -14.52 -5.92 -3.44
C ILE A 196 -14.70 -4.58 -4.18
N ASP A 197 -14.26 -4.54 -5.44
CA ASP A 197 -14.31 -3.42 -6.37
C ASP A 197 -13.51 -2.16 -5.96
N ASN A 198 -13.12 -2.02 -4.68
CA ASN A 198 -12.23 -0.96 -4.20
C ASN A 198 -10.78 -1.42 -4.16
N CYS A 199 -10.15 -1.41 -5.33
CA CYS A 199 -8.74 -1.71 -5.52
C CYS A 199 -7.90 -0.44 -5.66
N ARG A 200 -6.62 -0.60 -5.38
CA ARG A 200 -5.62 0.46 -5.51
C ARG A 200 -4.29 -0.09 -6.01
N GLY A 201 -3.60 0.73 -6.78
CA GLY A 201 -2.34 0.31 -7.38
C GLY A 201 -1.56 1.44 -8.02
N ILE A 202 -0.58 1.04 -8.81
CA ILE A 202 0.29 1.90 -9.59
C ILE A 202 0.24 1.43 -11.04
N ALA A 203 0.32 2.34 -11.99
CA ALA A 203 0.35 2.00 -13.41
C ALA A 203 1.47 2.73 -14.13
N TYR A 204 2.00 2.08 -15.17
CA TYR A 204 2.92 2.66 -16.12
C TYR A 204 2.20 2.95 -17.43
N SER A 205 2.16 4.21 -17.86
CA SER A 205 1.56 4.64 -19.13
C SER A 205 2.50 5.58 -19.86
N GLU A 206 2.95 5.18 -21.06
CA GLU A 206 3.84 6.00 -21.89
C GLU A 206 3.13 7.24 -22.45
N THR A 207 1.83 7.11 -22.71
CA THR A 207 1.01 8.19 -23.29
C THR A 207 0.45 9.12 -22.21
N GLY A 208 0.44 8.67 -20.95
CA GLY A 208 -0.25 9.31 -19.85
C GLY A 208 -1.77 9.27 -19.93
N ARG A 209 -2.34 8.59 -20.94
CA ARG A 209 -3.78 8.43 -21.09
C ARG A 209 -4.32 7.69 -19.88
N ARG A 210 -5.42 8.21 -19.33
CA ARG A 210 -6.19 7.55 -18.28
C ARG A 210 -7.09 6.47 -18.92
N PRO A 211 -6.97 5.20 -18.51
CA PRO A 211 -7.96 4.17 -18.85
C PRO A 211 -9.28 4.41 -18.12
N ASP A 212 -10.41 4.02 -18.72
CA ASP A 212 -11.70 4.09 -18.02
C ASP A 212 -11.84 2.97 -16.98
N TYR A 213 -11.27 1.80 -17.28
CA TYR A 213 -11.36 0.57 -16.48
C TYR A 213 -10.00 -0.14 -16.37
N ASN A 214 -9.85 -0.95 -15.34
CA ASN A 214 -8.78 -1.94 -15.20
C ASN A 214 -9.36 -3.34 -14.85
N ASP A 215 -8.50 -4.25 -14.39
CA ASP A 215 -8.84 -5.61 -13.97
C ASP A 215 -9.70 -5.70 -12.69
N CYS A 216 -9.86 -4.59 -11.96
CA CYS A 216 -10.69 -4.53 -10.75
C CYS A 216 -11.96 -3.68 -10.91
N GLY A 217 -12.01 -2.75 -11.87
CA GLY A 217 -13.24 -1.97 -12.11
C GLY A 217 -12.99 -0.60 -12.73
N GLN A 218 -13.96 0.29 -12.55
CA GLN A 218 -13.91 1.66 -13.06
C GLN A 218 -12.91 2.49 -12.26
N LEU A 219 -11.99 3.18 -12.94
CA LEU A 219 -11.03 4.04 -12.26
C LEU A 219 -11.72 5.29 -11.70
N THR A 220 -11.58 5.54 -10.40
CA THR A 220 -12.02 6.77 -9.72
C THR A 220 -10.90 7.79 -9.59
N LYS A 221 -9.66 7.31 -9.50
CA LYS A 221 -8.45 8.14 -9.37
C LYS A 221 -7.41 7.73 -10.41
N TRP A 222 -6.74 8.73 -10.98
CA TRP A 222 -5.59 8.58 -11.84
C TRP A 222 -4.70 9.80 -11.67
N VAL A 223 -3.60 9.67 -10.91
CA VAL A 223 -2.76 10.80 -10.53
C VAL A 223 -1.31 10.49 -10.87
N ASN A 224 -0.69 11.37 -11.66
CA ASN A 224 0.73 11.25 -11.95
C ASN A 224 1.57 11.34 -10.66
N ILE A 225 2.46 10.37 -10.45
CA ILE A 225 3.38 10.31 -9.32
C ILE A 225 4.78 10.76 -9.75
N SER A 226 5.26 10.27 -10.89
CA SER A 226 6.62 10.48 -11.39
C SER A 226 6.74 10.03 -12.85
N GLY A 227 7.05 10.93 -13.79
CA GLY A 227 7.24 10.57 -15.20
C GLY A 227 6.02 9.84 -15.78
N ASN A 228 6.21 8.58 -16.19
CA ASN A 228 5.16 7.74 -16.78
C ASN A 228 4.38 6.90 -15.74
N TRP A 229 4.55 7.18 -14.44
CA TRP A 229 3.93 6.44 -13.34
C TRP A 229 2.74 7.17 -12.74
N TYR A 230 1.65 6.43 -12.54
CA TYR A 230 0.37 6.92 -12.07
C TYR A 230 -0.15 6.10 -10.89
N GLU A 231 -0.70 6.77 -9.89
CA GLU A 231 -1.49 6.14 -8.82
C GLU A 231 -2.94 6.01 -9.29
N TRP A 232 -3.53 4.85 -9.08
CA TRP A 232 -4.94 4.63 -9.41
C TRP A 232 -5.72 3.96 -8.27
N THR A 233 -7.02 4.25 -8.24
CA THR A 233 -8.01 3.58 -7.38
C THR A 233 -9.28 3.33 -8.17
N THR A 234 -10.06 2.32 -7.76
CA THR A 234 -11.40 2.03 -8.29
C THR A 234 -12.49 2.40 -7.27
N THR A 235 -13.77 2.18 -7.60
CA THR A 235 -14.94 2.44 -6.73
C THR A 235 -15.18 1.32 -5.74
#